data_AF-A0A955DHI4-F1
#
_entry.id   AF-A0A955DHI4-F1
#
_cell.length_a   1.000
_cell.length_b   1.000
_cell.length_c   1.000
_cell.angle_alpha   90.00
_cell.angle_beta   90.00
_cell.angle_gamma   90.00
#
_symmetry.space_group_name_H-M   'P 1'
#
loop_
_entity.id
_entity.type
_entity.pdbx_description
1 polymer ?
#
loop_
_entity_poly.entity_id
_entity_poly.type
_entity_poly.pdbx_seq_one_letter_code
_entity_poly.pdbx_strand_id
1 'polypeptide(L)'
;MGWIRPARWTAGGDAELLGDEWSFHQPQAVSADGAVITGHNWDHDSFCWTASDIHLLESNYKVRMFGLSDDGAVLVGEVAGTPALWTETDGFQFLDASLRGGDALACNSNASLIGGNLQRSHGGAFIWTQHLGLVELREFLEGRFSAVEWPRFTSVEGISADGTRVSGGTLGNAWILIDLPEHCPGDTQLNGEVELLDLQTLLFNFGRTGDATYQHGDCNSDGNVDLDDLQVLLFHFGQTC
;
A
#
# COMPACT_ATOMS: atom_id res chain seq x y z
N MET A 1 10.79 -5.22 35.03
CA MET A 1 10.44 -4.74 33.67
C MET A 1 8.93 -4.56 33.66
N GLY A 2 8.44 -3.38 33.29
CA GLY A 2 7.00 -3.12 33.17
C GLY A 2 6.50 -3.60 31.81
N TRP A 3 5.31 -4.18 31.78
CA TRP A 3 4.65 -4.62 30.55
C TRP A 3 4.04 -3.40 29.85
N ILE A 4 4.22 -3.27 28.54
CA ILE A 4 3.60 -2.18 27.75
C ILE A 4 2.25 -2.68 27.27
N ARG A 5 1.17 -1.98 27.68
CA ARG A 5 -0.18 -2.22 27.19
C ARG A 5 -0.64 -1.07 26.31
N PRO A 6 -1.27 -1.37 25.17
CA PRO A 6 -1.95 -0.35 24.39
C PRO A 6 -3.08 0.23 25.24
N ALA A 7 -3.28 1.53 25.10
CA ALA A 7 -4.34 2.25 25.79
C ALA A 7 -4.95 3.27 24.84
N ARG A 8 -6.25 3.50 24.95
CA ARG A 8 -6.94 4.59 24.25
C ARG A 8 -7.47 5.62 25.24
N TRP A 9 -7.50 6.88 24.83
CA TRP A 9 -8.16 7.94 25.59
C TRP A 9 -9.62 8.03 25.19
N THR A 10 -10.50 8.01 26.18
CA THR A 10 -11.93 8.20 25.97
C THR A 10 -12.28 9.69 25.98
N ALA A 11 -13.42 10.05 25.38
CA ALA A 11 -13.93 11.43 25.42
C ALA A 11 -14.19 11.94 26.85
N GLY A 12 -14.33 11.03 27.83
CA GLY A 12 -14.44 11.35 29.26
C GLY A 12 -13.13 11.75 29.93
N GLY A 13 -11.99 11.62 29.24
CA GLY A 13 -10.67 11.94 29.78
C GLY A 13 -9.98 10.78 30.51
N ASP A 14 -10.59 9.59 30.51
CA ASP A 14 -10.01 8.38 31.10
C ASP A 14 -9.27 7.55 30.04
N ALA A 15 -8.15 6.92 30.45
CA ALA A 15 -7.44 5.96 29.63
C ALA A 15 -8.01 4.54 29.85
N GLU A 16 -8.43 3.90 28.77
CA GLU A 16 -8.87 2.51 28.74
C GLU A 16 -7.72 1.64 28.25
N LEU A 17 -7.31 0.65 29.05
CA LEU A 17 -6.31 -0.35 28.64
C LEU A 17 -6.94 -1.35 27.70
N LEU A 18 -6.22 -1.69 26.63
CA LEU A 18 -6.67 -2.62 25.61
C LEU A 18 -6.01 -3.98 25.82
N GLY A 19 -6.81 -5.05 25.78
CA GLY A 19 -6.32 -6.44 25.85
C GLY A 19 -6.13 -7.01 27.25
N ASP A 20 -5.55 -8.21 27.31
CA ASP A 20 -5.28 -8.92 28.54
C ASP A 20 -3.91 -8.58 29.15
N GLU A 21 -3.65 -9.11 30.35
CA GLU A 21 -2.57 -8.60 31.18
C GLU A 21 -1.13 -8.95 30.72
N TRP A 22 -1.00 -9.83 29.73
CA TRP A 22 0.21 -10.63 29.50
C TRP A 22 0.82 -10.52 28.10
N SER A 23 0.30 -9.62 27.27
CA SER A 23 0.64 -9.58 25.85
C SER A 23 1.33 -8.25 25.51
N PHE A 24 2.59 -8.30 25.06
CA PHE A 24 3.31 -7.12 24.57
C PHE A 24 2.72 -6.72 23.23
N HIS A 25 1.91 -5.66 23.20
CA HIS A 25 1.33 -5.15 21.97
C HIS A 25 1.91 -3.77 21.64
N GLN A 26 2.40 -3.60 20.42
CA GLN A 26 2.84 -2.33 19.87
C GLN A 26 1.78 -1.82 18.89
N PRO A 27 0.82 -0.99 19.35
CA PRO A 27 -0.15 -0.39 18.43
C PRO A 27 0.59 0.49 17.42
N GLN A 28 0.20 0.40 16.16
CA GLN A 28 0.82 1.13 15.04
C GLN A 28 -0.14 2.14 14.42
N ALA A 29 -1.43 1.79 14.29
CA ALA A 29 -2.43 2.66 13.68
C ALA A 29 -3.80 2.51 14.33
N VAL A 30 -4.67 3.52 14.11
CA VAL A 30 -6.03 3.64 14.65
C VAL A 30 -6.95 4.22 13.59
N SER A 31 -8.20 3.74 13.54
CA SER A 31 -9.21 4.23 12.57
C SER A 31 -9.62 5.66 12.90
N ALA A 32 -10.22 6.36 11.93
CA ALA A 32 -10.58 7.77 12.08
C ALA A 32 -11.57 8.01 13.24
N ASP A 33 -12.42 7.02 13.54
CA ASP A 33 -13.37 7.03 14.64
C ASP A 33 -12.83 6.41 15.95
N GLY A 34 -11.61 5.87 15.94
CA GLY A 34 -11.00 5.20 17.09
C GLY A 34 -11.60 3.83 17.45
N ALA A 35 -12.43 3.26 16.57
CA ALA A 35 -13.08 1.96 16.81
C ALA A 35 -12.17 0.76 16.53
N VAL A 36 -11.18 0.92 15.66
CA VAL A 36 -10.25 -0.13 15.25
C VAL A 36 -8.81 0.30 15.52
N ILE A 37 -8.01 -0.58 16.11
CA ILE A 37 -6.58 -0.36 16.33
C ILE A 37 -5.83 -1.60 15.84
N THR A 38 -4.79 -1.39 15.04
CA THR A 38 -3.90 -2.47 14.60
C THR A 38 -2.51 -2.33 15.19
N GLY A 39 -1.79 -3.43 15.25
CA GLY A 39 -0.40 -3.47 15.61
C GLY A 39 0.12 -4.89 15.61
N HIS A 40 1.25 -5.09 16.25
CA HIS A 40 1.86 -6.41 16.37
C HIS A 40 2.43 -6.64 17.76
N ASN A 41 2.56 -7.93 18.12
CA ASN A 41 3.23 -8.33 19.34
C ASN A 41 4.73 -8.56 19.14
N TRP A 42 5.46 -8.87 20.23
CA TRP A 42 6.90 -9.16 20.16
C TRP A 42 7.23 -10.37 19.26
N ASP A 43 6.35 -11.37 19.21
CA ASP A 43 6.52 -12.56 18.39
C ASP A 43 6.12 -12.35 16.91
N HIS A 44 5.74 -11.12 16.56
CA HIS A 44 5.31 -10.71 15.21
C HIS A 44 3.99 -11.38 14.80
N ASP A 45 3.07 -11.57 15.73
CA ASP A 45 1.67 -11.78 15.43
C ASP A 45 0.97 -10.44 15.43
N SER A 46 0.33 -10.12 14.31
CA SER A 46 -0.50 -8.93 14.22
C SER A 46 -1.81 -9.12 14.96
N PHE A 47 -2.29 -8.05 15.55
CA PHE A 47 -3.58 -8.02 16.22
C PHE A 47 -4.43 -6.90 15.63
N CYS A 48 -5.74 -7.11 15.66
CA CYS A 48 -6.73 -6.09 15.44
C CYS A 48 -7.61 -6.01 16.69
N TRP A 49 -7.65 -4.83 17.29
CA TRP A 49 -8.48 -4.51 18.42
C TRP A 49 -9.74 -3.80 17.95
N THR A 50 -10.87 -4.20 18.52
CA THR A 50 -12.17 -3.52 18.44
C THR A 50 -12.73 -3.34 19.84
N ALA A 51 -13.77 -2.52 20.00
CA ALA A 51 -14.45 -2.36 21.28
C ALA A 51 -15.01 -3.67 21.87
N SER A 52 -15.24 -4.69 21.02
CA SER A 52 -15.72 -6.01 21.44
C SER A 52 -14.62 -6.98 21.84
N ASP A 53 -13.45 -6.95 21.17
CA ASP A 53 -12.39 -7.94 21.39
C ASP A 53 -11.04 -7.55 20.76
N ILE A 54 -9.95 -8.21 21.18
CA ILE A 54 -8.70 -8.35 20.43
C ILE A 54 -8.70 -9.68 19.72
N HIS A 55 -8.59 -9.66 18.40
CA HIS A 55 -8.31 -10.86 17.62
C HIS A 55 -6.90 -10.82 17.04
N LEU A 56 -6.19 -11.93 17.19
CA LEU A 56 -4.94 -12.16 16.46
C LEU A 56 -5.30 -12.46 15.01
N LEU A 57 -4.54 -11.87 14.09
CA LEU A 57 -4.69 -12.15 12.66
C LEU A 57 -3.94 -13.45 12.36
N GLU A 58 -4.66 -14.57 12.48
CA GLU A 58 -4.07 -15.91 12.34
C GLU A 58 -3.39 -16.09 10.98
N SER A 59 -2.12 -16.50 11.01
CA SER A 59 -1.33 -16.84 9.83
C SER A 59 -0.33 -17.93 10.19
N ASN A 60 0.05 -18.74 9.20
CA ASN A 60 1.17 -19.69 9.36
C ASN A 60 2.54 -18.99 9.25
N TYR A 61 2.55 -17.67 9.06
CA TYR A 61 3.72 -16.85 8.85
C TYR A 61 3.74 -15.69 9.85
N LYS A 62 4.92 -15.08 10.02
CA LYS A 62 5.04 -13.82 10.75
C LYS A 62 4.28 -12.72 10.03
N VAL A 63 3.57 -11.89 10.78
CA VAL A 63 2.74 -10.80 10.24
C VAL A 63 2.97 -9.53 11.05
N ARG A 64 3.24 -8.41 10.37
CA ARG A 64 3.25 -7.09 11.02
C ARG A 64 2.36 -6.12 10.25
N MET A 65 1.29 -5.68 10.90
CA MET A 65 0.43 -4.61 10.40
C MET A 65 0.93 -3.26 10.94
N PHE A 66 0.96 -2.26 10.05
CA PHE A 66 1.52 -0.94 10.31
C PHE A 66 0.50 0.19 10.08
N GLY A 67 -0.41 0.02 9.11
CA GLY A 67 -1.42 1.02 8.76
C GLY A 67 -2.81 0.41 8.58
N LEU A 68 -3.83 1.26 8.43
CA LEU A 68 -5.21 0.86 8.17
C LEU A 68 -6.02 1.97 7.50
N SER A 69 -7.11 1.60 6.82
CA SER A 69 -8.09 2.51 6.19
C SER A 69 -8.88 3.31 7.23
N ASP A 70 -9.51 4.42 6.84
CA ASP A 70 -10.19 5.31 7.80
C ASP A 70 -11.30 4.60 8.59
N ASP A 71 -11.96 3.61 7.98
CA ASP A 71 -13.01 2.78 8.57
C ASP A 71 -12.46 1.52 9.28
N GLY A 72 -11.16 1.26 9.22
CA GLY A 72 -10.53 0.08 9.80
C GLY A 72 -10.83 -1.24 9.08
N ALA A 73 -11.48 -1.22 7.92
CA ALA A 73 -11.83 -2.43 7.17
C ALA A 73 -10.64 -3.07 6.45
N VAL A 74 -9.63 -2.27 6.09
CA VAL A 74 -8.41 -2.73 5.42
C VAL A 74 -7.21 -2.42 6.31
N LEU A 75 -6.42 -3.44 6.60
CA LEU A 75 -5.14 -3.31 7.31
C LEU A 75 -4.01 -3.52 6.31
N VAL A 76 -2.92 -2.77 6.46
CA VAL A 76 -1.74 -2.88 5.58
C VAL A 76 -0.48 -3.16 6.38
N GLY A 77 0.37 -4.00 5.82
CA GLY A 77 1.56 -4.47 6.50
C GLY A 77 2.44 -5.40 5.67
N GLU A 78 2.97 -6.41 6.34
CA GLU A 78 3.75 -7.48 5.73
C GLU A 78 3.33 -8.85 6.28
N VAL A 79 3.46 -9.85 5.41
CA VAL A 79 3.37 -11.27 5.76
C VAL A 79 4.61 -11.97 5.22
N ALA A 80 5.37 -12.63 6.11
CA ALA A 80 6.63 -13.32 5.77
C ALA A 80 7.68 -12.43 5.05
N GLY A 81 7.67 -11.13 5.30
CA GLY A 81 8.53 -10.13 4.66
C GLY A 81 8.02 -9.68 3.29
N THR A 82 6.79 -9.99 2.89
CA THR A 82 6.17 -9.51 1.65
C THR A 82 5.06 -8.51 1.97
N PRO A 83 5.03 -7.32 1.33
CA PRO A 83 3.96 -6.37 1.50
C PRO A 83 2.59 -7.00 1.23
N ALA A 84 1.66 -6.75 2.15
CA ALA A 84 0.33 -7.35 2.10
C ALA A 84 -0.72 -6.39 2.64
N LEU A 85 -1.96 -6.64 2.25
CA LEU A 85 -3.14 -6.12 2.91
C LEU A 85 -3.94 -7.27 3.54
N TRP A 86 -4.81 -6.93 4.48
CA TRP A 86 -5.75 -7.86 5.10
C TRP A 86 -7.14 -7.26 5.13
N THR A 87 -8.15 -8.09 4.82
CA THR A 87 -9.56 -7.78 5.04
C THR A 87 -10.20 -8.94 5.80
N GLU A 88 -11.29 -8.68 6.52
CA GLU A 88 -12.03 -9.74 7.23
C GLU A 88 -12.60 -10.78 6.25
N THR A 89 -12.97 -10.36 5.03
CA THR A 89 -13.62 -11.23 4.04
C THR A 89 -12.62 -12.13 3.31
N ASP A 90 -11.46 -11.59 2.94
CA ASP A 90 -10.51 -12.28 2.04
C ASP A 90 -9.25 -12.75 2.77
N GLY A 91 -9.05 -12.32 4.01
CA GLY A 91 -7.81 -12.56 4.74
C GLY A 91 -6.62 -11.83 4.11
N PHE A 92 -5.43 -12.44 4.21
CA PHE A 92 -4.19 -11.84 3.71
C PHE A 92 -4.08 -11.93 2.19
N GLN A 93 -3.78 -10.80 1.57
CA GLN A 93 -3.53 -10.67 0.14
C GLN A 93 -2.18 -9.99 -0.06
N PHE A 94 -1.28 -10.63 -0.82
CA PHE A 94 -0.01 -10.03 -1.17
C PHE A 94 -0.22 -8.94 -2.21
N LEU A 95 0.42 -7.78 -2.02
CA LEU A 95 0.37 -6.69 -3.01
C LEU A 95 1.11 -7.08 -4.31
N ASP A 96 2.14 -7.91 -4.17
CA ASP A 96 2.83 -8.59 -5.24
C ASP A 96 3.45 -9.89 -4.68
N ALA A 97 2.92 -11.04 -5.11
CA ALA A 97 3.36 -12.35 -4.62
C ALA A 97 4.77 -12.76 -5.10
N SER A 98 5.28 -12.11 -6.16
CA SER A 98 6.62 -12.35 -6.70
C SER A 98 7.71 -11.69 -5.86
N LEU A 99 7.38 -10.66 -5.08
CA LEU A 99 8.33 -9.92 -4.28
C LEU A 99 8.65 -10.61 -2.95
N ARG A 100 9.89 -10.39 -2.50
CA ARG A 100 10.37 -10.73 -1.16
C ARG A 100 11.13 -9.52 -0.61
N GLY A 101 10.78 -9.10 0.61
CA GLY A 101 11.43 -8.00 1.30
C GLY A 101 10.73 -6.66 1.08
N GLY A 102 9.81 -6.31 1.98
CA GLY A 102 9.20 -4.99 2.07
C GLY A 102 8.08 -4.93 3.10
N ASP A 103 7.65 -3.72 3.43
CA ASP A 103 6.53 -3.47 4.34
C ASP A 103 5.58 -2.45 3.70
N ALA A 104 4.27 -2.73 3.69
CA ALA A 104 3.26 -1.71 3.42
C ALA A 104 2.99 -0.93 4.71
N LEU A 105 3.21 0.38 4.69
CA LEU A 105 3.26 1.21 5.90
C LEU A 105 2.03 2.10 6.06
N ALA A 106 1.46 2.57 4.95
CA ALA A 106 0.34 3.52 4.97
C ALA A 106 -0.62 3.29 3.80
N CYS A 107 -1.87 3.69 3.97
CA CYS A 107 -2.87 3.70 2.91
C CYS A 107 -3.76 4.95 3.02
N ASN A 108 -4.46 5.29 1.95
CA ASN A 108 -5.50 6.33 1.97
C ASN A 108 -6.80 5.81 2.62
N SER A 109 -7.83 6.67 2.67
CA SER A 109 -9.07 6.42 3.44
C SER A 109 -9.79 5.11 3.09
N ASN A 110 -9.74 4.69 1.83
CA ASN A 110 -10.38 3.49 1.31
C ASN A 110 -9.38 2.39 0.91
N ALA A 111 -8.09 2.57 1.24
CA ALA A 111 -6.98 1.72 0.84
C ALA A 111 -6.85 1.44 -0.67
N SER A 112 -7.38 2.30 -1.54
CA SER A 112 -7.14 2.23 -2.99
C SER A 112 -5.70 2.61 -3.38
N LEU A 113 -5.01 3.34 -2.50
CA LEU A 113 -3.59 3.65 -2.61
C LEU A 113 -2.88 3.19 -1.34
N ILE A 114 -1.86 2.37 -1.52
CA ILE A 114 -1.01 1.86 -0.44
C ILE A 114 0.42 2.28 -0.73
N GLY A 115 1.19 2.62 0.30
CA GLY A 115 2.59 2.98 0.19
C GLY A 115 3.43 2.32 1.26
N GLY A 116 4.70 2.14 0.96
CA GLY A 116 5.61 1.52 1.90
C GLY A 116 7.05 1.53 1.44
N ASN A 117 7.79 0.52 1.86
CA ASN A 117 9.19 0.33 1.50
C ASN A 117 9.46 -1.09 1.02
N LEU A 118 10.45 -1.22 0.16
CA LEU A 118 11.05 -2.48 -0.26
C LEU A 118 12.45 -2.57 0.35
N GLN A 119 12.79 -3.75 0.86
CA GLN A 119 14.12 -4.03 1.42
C GLN A 119 15.14 -4.27 0.31
N ARG A 120 15.42 -3.23 -0.48
CA ARG A 120 16.42 -3.22 -1.54
C ARG A 120 17.69 -2.50 -1.04
N SER A 121 18.85 -2.90 -1.56
CA SER A 121 20.17 -2.42 -1.12
C SER A 121 20.40 -0.90 -1.24
N HIS A 122 19.49 -0.16 -1.89
CA HIS A 122 19.65 1.28 -2.16
C HIS A 122 18.37 2.09 -1.88
N GLY A 123 17.46 1.59 -1.05
CA GLY A 123 16.10 2.15 -0.88
C GLY A 123 15.13 1.61 -1.93
N GLY A 124 13.83 1.81 -1.68
CA GLY A 124 12.77 1.29 -2.54
C GLY A 124 11.41 1.67 -2.00
N ALA A 125 11.12 2.96 -1.86
CA ALA A 125 9.76 3.37 -1.57
C ALA A 125 8.85 2.93 -2.73
N PHE A 126 7.66 2.43 -2.40
CA PHE A 126 6.69 2.03 -3.41
C PHE A 126 5.35 2.69 -3.16
N ILE A 127 4.58 2.78 -4.23
CA ILE A 127 3.13 2.94 -4.19
C ILE A 127 2.49 1.73 -4.85
N TRP A 128 1.27 1.41 -4.43
CA TRP A 128 0.47 0.34 -4.97
C TRP A 128 -0.95 0.83 -5.14
N THR A 129 -1.56 0.49 -6.26
CA THR A 129 -3.02 0.54 -6.44
C THR A 129 -3.47 -0.76 -7.06
N GLN A 130 -4.77 -1.06 -6.96
CA GLN A 130 -5.32 -2.24 -7.61
C GLN A 130 -5.13 -2.21 -9.13
N HIS A 131 -5.04 -1.04 -9.79
CA HIS A 131 -4.88 -0.98 -11.25
C HIS A 131 -3.42 -0.94 -11.69
N LEU A 132 -2.56 -0.33 -10.88
CA LEU A 132 -1.14 -0.14 -11.21
C LEU A 132 -0.27 -1.33 -10.79
N GLY A 133 -0.76 -2.13 -9.84
CA GLY A 133 0.09 -3.03 -9.06
C GLY A 133 1.11 -2.25 -8.23
N LEU A 134 2.16 -2.96 -7.78
CA LEU A 134 3.22 -2.35 -6.98
C LEU A 134 4.26 -1.70 -7.89
N VAL A 135 4.45 -0.39 -7.77
CA VAL A 135 5.44 0.36 -8.55
C VAL A 135 6.36 1.15 -7.63
N GLU A 136 7.64 1.20 -8.00
CA GLU A 136 8.63 1.99 -7.27
C GLU A 136 8.31 3.49 -7.44
N LEU A 137 8.24 4.23 -6.34
CA LEU A 137 7.74 5.61 -6.33
C LEU A 137 8.58 6.53 -7.23
N ARG A 138 9.89 6.29 -7.28
CA ARG A 138 10.78 7.11 -8.12
C ARG A 138 10.53 6.84 -9.60
N GLU A 139 10.47 5.58 -10.02
CA GLU A 139 10.07 5.19 -11.38
C GLU A 139 8.73 5.82 -11.78
N PHE A 140 7.72 5.78 -10.89
CA PHE A 140 6.43 6.42 -11.13
C PHE A 140 6.55 7.94 -11.35
N LEU A 141 7.32 8.64 -10.52
CA LEU A 141 7.50 10.09 -10.62
C LEU A 141 8.38 10.51 -11.80
N GLU A 142 9.40 9.72 -12.15
CA GLU A 142 10.27 9.97 -13.30
C GLU A 142 9.52 9.81 -14.64
N GLY A 143 8.58 8.87 -14.73
CA GLY A 143 7.67 8.75 -15.88
C GLY A 143 6.82 10.01 -16.09
N ARG A 144 6.32 10.60 -15.00
CA ARG A 144 5.44 11.78 -15.01
C ARG A 144 6.22 13.08 -15.20
N PHE A 145 7.38 13.19 -14.56
CA PHE A 145 8.14 14.42 -14.44
C PHE A 145 9.59 14.21 -14.85
N SER A 146 9.81 13.87 -16.12
CA SER A 146 11.14 13.57 -16.68
C SER A 146 12.15 14.73 -16.60
N ALA A 147 11.69 15.97 -16.38
CA ALA A 147 12.55 17.14 -16.20
C ALA A 147 13.08 17.32 -14.76
N VAL A 148 12.63 16.49 -13.80
CA VAL A 148 13.00 16.58 -12.38
C VAL A 148 13.91 15.42 -12.02
N GLU A 149 15.07 15.73 -11.42
CA GLU A 149 15.92 14.71 -10.81
C GLU A 149 15.39 14.39 -9.40
N TRP A 150 14.63 13.29 -9.30
CA TRP A 150 14.06 12.86 -8.03
C TRP A 150 15.10 12.21 -7.11
N PRO A 151 15.05 12.48 -5.79
CA PRO A 151 15.91 11.79 -4.83
C PRO A 151 15.54 10.30 -4.77
N ARG A 152 16.43 9.50 -4.19
CA ARG A 152 16.10 8.13 -3.84
C ARG A 152 15.18 8.12 -2.62
N PHE A 153 13.96 7.62 -2.79
CA PHE A 153 13.01 7.45 -1.70
C PHE A 153 13.28 6.14 -0.96
N THR A 154 13.22 6.19 0.37
CA THR A 154 13.41 5.00 1.22
C THR A 154 12.11 4.41 1.70
N SER A 155 11.08 5.24 1.92
CA SER A 155 9.79 4.82 2.45
C SER A 155 8.69 5.80 2.03
N VAL A 156 7.47 5.30 1.84
CA VAL A 156 6.24 6.07 2.00
C VAL A 156 5.67 5.72 3.37
N GLU A 157 5.50 6.71 4.24
CA GLU A 157 5.08 6.52 5.64
C GLU A 157 3.75 7.21 5.97
N GLY A 158 3.29 8.11 5.11
CA GLY A 158 1.99 8.75 5.25
C GLY A 158 1.36 8.99 3.90
N ILE A 159 0.04 8.82 3.84
CA ILE A 159 -0.78 9.08 2.66
C ILE A 159 -1.99 9.91 3.10
N SER A 160 -2.34 10.95 2.34
CA SER A 160 -3.56 11.71 2.62
C SER A 160 -4.81 10.85 2.44
N ALA A 161 -5.88 11.17 3.17
CA ALA A 161 -7.16 10.45 3.09
C ALA A 161 -7.71 10.36 1.64
N ASP A 162 -7.50 11.41 0.83
CA ASP A 162 -7.88 11.46 -0.58
C ASP A 162 -6.88 10.78 -1.54
N GLY A 163 -5.75 10.26 -1.04
CA GLY A 163 -4.71 9.61 -1.84
C GLY A 163 -3.87 10.54 -2.71
N THR A 164 -4.08 11.86 -2.65
CA THR A 164 -3.38 12.82 -3.52
C THR A 164 -2.00 13.22 -3.02
N ARG A 165 -1.62 12.86 -1.79
CA ARG A 165 -0.33 13.23 -1.21
C ARG A 165 0.30 12.06 -0.48
N VAL A 166 1.62 11.98 -0.61
CA VAL A 166 2.43 11.01 0.12
C VAL A 166 3.57 11.72 0.84
N SER A 167 3.91 11.24 2.02
CA SER A 167 5.06 11.68 2.78
C SER A 167 5.96 10.52 3.15
N GLY A 168 7.27 10.76 3.27
CA GLY A 168 8.20 9.72 3.65
C GLY A 168 9.66 10.14 3.63
N GLY A 169 10.54 9.16 3.82
CA GLY A 169 11.97 9.37 3.90
C GLY A 169 12.69 9.29 2.56
N THR A 170 13.83 9.97 2.47
CA THR A 170 14.79 9.83 1.37
C THR A 170 16.14 9.32 1.87
N LEU A 171 16.95 8.80 0.94
CA LEU A 171 18.36 8.52 1.19
C LEU A 171 19.04 9.84 1.59
N GLY A 172 19.63 9.89 2.78
CA GLY A 172 20.18 11.12 3.37
C GLY A 172 19.38 11.68 4.55
N ASN A 173 18.33 10.97 5.01
CA ASN A 173 17.52 11.29 6.20
C ASN A 173 16.75 12.62 6.10
N ALA A 174 16.34 13.00 4.88
CA ALA A 174 15.38 14.07 4.68
C ALA A 174 13.95 13.51 4.63
N TRP A 175 12.98 14.35 5.02
CA TRP A 175 11.56 14.08 4.90
C TRP A 175 10.97 14.91 3.78
N ILE A 176 10.09 14.30 3.00
CA ILE A 176 9.44 14.97 1.86
C ILE A 176 7.92 14.77 1.93
N LEU A 177 7.20 15.74 1.38
CA LEU A 177 5.79 15.65 1.02
C LEU A 177 5.70 15.82 -0.49
N ILE A 178 4.98 14.92 -1.15
CA ILE A 178 4.84 14.87 -2.61
C ILE A 178 3.35 14.88 -2.93
N ASP A 179 2.93 15.78 -3.81
CA ASP A 179 1.62 15.69 -4.45
C ASP A 179 1.71 14.64 -5.56
N LEU A 180 0.90 13.58 -5.47
CA LEU A 180 0.81 12.57 -6.51
C LEU A 180 -0.06 13.11 -7.65
N PRO A 181 0.41 13.03 -8.91
CA PRO A 181 -0.44 13.29 -10.07
C PRO A 181 -1.59 12.29 -10.12
N GLU A 182 -2.71 12.70 -10.72
CA GLU A 182 -3.81 11.79 -10.98
C GLU A 182 -3.32 10.63 -11.86
N HIS A 183 -3.86 9.43 -11.61
CA HIS A 183 -3.54 8.26 -12.41
C HIS A 183 -4.71 7.96 -13.35
N CYS A 184 -4.42 7.90 -14.65
CA CYS A 184 -5.38 7.46 -15.66
C CYS A 184 -5.22 5.96 -15.90
N PRO A 185 -6.28 5.14 -15.71
CA PRO A 185 -6.25 3.76 -16.17
C PRO A 185 -5.95 3.70 -17.67
N GLY A 186 -5.04 2.82 -18.08
CA GLY A 186 -4.62 2.67 -19.47
C GLY A 186 -3.39 3.47 -19.88
N ASP A 187 -2.87 4.38 -19.06
CA ASP A 187 -1.58 5.08 -19.28
C ASP A 187 -0.42 4.19 -18.81
N THR A 188 -0.15 3.12 -19.58
CA THR A 188 0.81 2.05 -19.29
C THR A 188 2.26 2.51 -19.13
N GLN A 189 2.64 3.59 -19.81
CA GLN A 189 3.99 4.15 -19.74
C GLN A 189 4.14 5.21 -18.65
N LEU A 190 3.03 5.53 -17.99
CA LEU A 190 2.97 6.49 -16.93
C LEU A 190 3.53 7.85 -17.35
N ASN A 191 3.01 8.45 -18.43
CA ASN A 191 3.44 9.80 -18.88
C ASN A 191 2.37 10.90 -18.75
N GLY A 192 1.12 10.53 -18.49
CA GLY A 192 0.01 11.42 -18.16
C GLY A 192 -1.06 11.38 -19.24
N GLU A 193 -0.84 10.62 -20.30
CA GLU A 193 -1.71 10.57 -21.45
C GLU A 193 -2.02 9.12 -21.78
N VAL A 194 -3.30 8.79 -21.96
CA VAL A 194 -3.70 7.47 -22.46
C VAL A 194 -3.74 7.55 -23.98
N GLU A 195 -2.69 7.12 -24.65
CA GLU A 195 -2.51 7.37 -26.08
C GLU A 195 -2.10 6.13 -26.90
N LEU A 196 -1.69 6.35 -28.16
CA LEU A 196 -1.32 5.27 -29.07
C LEU A 196 -0.07 4.52 -28.58
N LEU A 197 0.82 5.18 -27.85
CA LEU A 197 2.00 4.52 -27.27
C LEU A 197 1.58 3.50 -26.21
N ASP A 198 0.57 3.78 -25.40
CA ASP A 198 0.05 2.81 -24.44
C ASP A 198 -0.59 1.62 -25.11
N LEU A 199 -1.38 1.88 -26.16
CA LEU A 199 -1.95 0.81 -26.97
C LEU A 199 -0.85 -0.06 -27.60
N GLN A 200 0.27 0.54 -28.02
CA GLN A 200 1.42 -0.20 -28.52
C GLN A 200 2.06 -1.07 -27.44
N THR A 201 2.25 -0.56 -26.22
CA THR A 201 2.77 -1.32 -25.08
C THR A 201 1.91 -2.54 -24.78
N LEU A 202 0.59 -2.35 -24.70
CA LEU A 202 -0.36 -3.44 -24.49
C LEU A 202 -0.31 -4.46 -25.62
N LEU A 203 -0.42 -4.02 -26.87
CA LEU A 203 -0.43 -4.93 -28.03
C LEU A 203 0.89 -5.70 -28.20
N PHE A 204 2.03 -5.12 -27.79
CA PHE A 204 3.32 -5.80 -27.84
C PHE A 204 3.40 -6.98 -26.86
N ASN A 205 2.67 -6.91 -25.74
CA ASN A 205 2.65 -7.93 -24.71
C ASN A 205 1.36 -8.77 -24.70
N PHE A 206 0.47 -8.56 -25.68
CA PHE A 206 -0.84 -9.22 -25.72
C PHE A 206 -0.71 -10.75 -25.66
N GLY A 207 -1.47 -11.38 -24.75
CA GLY A 207 -1.42 -12.80 -24.45
C GLY A 207 -0.38 -13.20 -23.39
N ARG A 208 0.31 -12.26 -22.75
CA ARG A 208 1.13 -12.53 -21.57
C ARG A 208 0.24 -12.96 -20.39
N THR A 209 0.69 -13.94 -19.59
CA THR A 209 -0.13 -14.51 -18.50
C THR A 209 0.68 -14.82 -17.24
N GLY A 210 0.11 -14.54 -16.07
CA GLY A 210 0.60 -14.95 -14.75
C GLY A 210 1.74 -14.10 -14.15
N ASP A 211 2.31 -13.19 -14.93
CA ASP A 211 3.37 -12.28 -14.50
C ASP A 211 3.31 -10.91 -15.22
N ALA A 212 2.17 -10.60 -15.84
CA ALA A 212 2.00 -9.30 -16.44
C ALA A 212 2.01 -8.22 -15.35
N THR A 213 2.47 -7.03 -15.75
CA THR A 213 2.49 -5.85 -14.89
C THR A 213 1.83 -4.74 -15.67
N TYR A 214 1.47 -3.65 -14.99
CA TYR A 214 0.86 -2.51 -15.65
C TYR A 214 1.71 -1.93 -16.80
N GLN A 215 3.04 -1.94 -16.66
CA GLN A 215 4.00 -1.54 -17.70
C GLN A 215 4.07 -2.52 -18.87
N HIS A 216 3.59 -3.75 -18.71
CA HIS A 216 3.35 -4.69 -19.81
C HIS A 216 1.98 -4.45 -20.48
N GLY A 217 1.11 -3.62 -19.91
CA GLY A 217 -0.24 -3.38 -20.42
C GLY A 217 -1.36 -4.13 -19.70
N ASP A 218 -1.07 -4.75 -18.55
CA ASP A 218 -2.08 -5.30 -17.63
C ASP A 218 -2.76 -4.15 -16.86
N CYS A 219 -3.79 -3.56 -17.46
CA CYS A 219 -4.45 -2.37 -16.98
C CYS A 219 -5.49 -2.67 -15.88
N ASN A 220 -5.90 -3.93 -15.73
CA ASN A 220 -6.82 -4.37 -14.68
C ASN A 220 -6.11 -5.06 -13.49
N SER A 221 -4.80 -5.31 -13.59
CA SER A 221 -3.94 -6.04 -12.64
C SER A 221 -4.41 -7.45 -12.30
N ASP A 222 -4.97 -8.17 -13.28
CA ASP A 222 -5.33 -9.58 -13.11
C ASP A 222 -4.14 -10.54 -13.36
N GLY A 223 -2.98 -9.99 -13.72
CA GLY A 223 -1.75 -10.70 -14.00
C GLY A 223 -1.62 -11.15 -15.45
N ASN A 224 -2.55 -10.79 -16.35
CA ASN A 224 -2.52 -11.11 -17.77
C ASN A 224 -2.60 -9.83 -18.62
N VAL A 225 -2.30 -9.95 -19.92
CA VAL A 225 -2.52 -8.87 -20.90
C VAL A 225 -3.48 -9.40 -21.95
N ASP A 226 -4.75 -9.04 -21.88
CA ASP A 226 -5.79 -9.54 -22.78
C ASP A 226 -6.84 -8.49 -23.23
N LEU A 227 -8.03 -8.95 -23.60
CA LEU A 227 -9.09 -8.08 -24.11
C LEU A 227 -9.71 -7.20 -23.03
N ASP A 228 -9.69 -7.63 -21.76
CA ASP A 228 -10.21 -6.84 -20.66
C ASP A 228 -9.30 -5.63 -20.41
N ASP A 229 -7.98 -5.80 -20.53
CA ASP A 229 -7.02 -4.68 -20.49
C ASP A 229 -7.19 -3.72 -21.66
N LEU A 230 -7.37 -4.27 -22.86
CA LEU A 230 -7.61 -3.47 -24.05
C LEU A 230 -8.89 -2.65 -23.88
N GLN A 231 -9.91 -3.22 -23.25
CA GLN A 231 -11.15 -2.50 -22.97
C GLN A 231 -10.93 -1.36 -21.97
N VAL A 232 -10.15 -1.57 -20.91
CA VAL A 232 -9.77 -0.51 -19.95
C VAL A 232 -9.07 0.63 -20.69
N LEU A 233 -8.03 0.31 -21.48
CA LEU A 233 -7.27 1.31 -22.22
C LEU A 233 -8.16 2.09 -23.20
N LEU A 234 -9.00 1.41 -23.98
CA LEU A 234 -9.86 2.06 -24.96
C LEU A 234 -10.96 2.93 -24.32
N PHE A 235 -11.43 2.58 -23.12
CA PHE A 235 -12.39 3.41 -22.39
C PHE A 235 -11.80 4.76 -21.98
N HIS A 236 -10.49 4.80 -21.73
CA HIS A 236 -9.76 5.98 -21.31
C HIS A 236 -8.95 6.66 -22.43
N PHE A 237 -9.01 6.15 -23.66
CA PHE A 237 -8.20 6.64 -24.77
C PHE A 237 -8.40 8.14 -25.05
N GLY A 238 -7.30 8.89 -25.10
CA GLY A 238 -7.26 10.34 -25.27
C GLY A 238 -7.47 11.16 -24.00
N GLN A 239 -7.53 10.53 -22.82
CA GLN A 239 -7.55 11.23 -21.54
C GLN A 239 -6.16 11.74 -21.14
N THR A 240 -6.15 12.83 -20.36
CA THR A 240 -4.95 13.42 -19.77
C THR A 240 -5.13 13.59 -18.27
N CYS A 241 -4.09 13.26 -17.52
CA CYS A 241 -3.85 13.50 -16.10
C CYS A 241 -2.39 13.99 -15.95
#